data_AF-A0A940C097-F1
#
_entry.id   AF-A0A940C097-F1
#
_cell.length_a   1.000
_cell.length_b   1.000
_cell.length_c   1.000
_cell.angle_alpha   90.00
_cell.angle_beta   90.00
_cell.angle_gamma   90.00
#
_symmetry.space_group_name_H-M   'P 1'
#
loop_
_entity.id
_entity.type
_entity.pdbx_description
1 polymer ?
#
loop_
_entity_poly.entity_id
_entity_poly.type
_entity_poly.pdbx_seq_one_letter_code
_entity_poly.pdbx_strand_id
1 'polypeptide(L)'
;MRPCGGFSPDMMNYANSTDVYKIWADMIAFDRSTKPQGEHFFCPFAGRRDGKPFALSHEEFAAKYAAQMRMMERIPDALADAMGNQMYVAVFPTEEEMNAFYDDAVRCV
;
A
#
# COMPACT_ATOMS: atom_id res chain seq x y z
N MET A 1 -1.44 -10.46 9.65
CA MET A 1 -1.64 -10.27 8.20
C MET A 1 -0.31 -10.57 7.52
N ARG A 2 -0.27 -11.36 6.44
CA ARG A 2 0.97 -11.51 5.64
C ARG A 2 1.08 -10.32 4.67
N PRO A 3 2.26 -9.71 4.48
CA PRO A 3 2.43 -8.70 3.46
C PRO A 3 2.09 -9.24 2.07
N CYS A 4 1.62 -8.37 1.19
CA CYS A 4 1.26 -8.73 -0.17
C CYS A 4 2.52 -9.03 -0.99
N GLY A 5 2.82 -10.29 -1.28
CA GLY A 5 4.02 -10.65 -2.05
C GLY A 5 4.08 -10.00 -3.44
N GLY A 6 2.94 -9.91 -4.13
CA GLY A 6 2.87 -9.35 -5.49
C GLY A 6 3.05 -7.83 -5.58
N PHE A 7 2.48 -7.07 -4.65
CA PHE A 7 2.49 -5.60 -4.70
C PHE A 7 3.63 -4.97 -3.89
N SER A 8 4.36 -5.78 -3.11
CA SER A 8 5.49 -5.28 -2.29
C SER A 8 6.53 -4.50 -3.10
N PRO A 9 6.94 -4.89 -4.32
CA PRO A 9 7.84 -4.08 -5.14
C PRO A 9 7.31 -2.68 -5.43
N ASP A 10 6.02 -2.55 -5.74
CA ASP A 10 5.38 -1.25 -5.99
C ASP A 10 5.31 -0.42 -4.71
N MET A 11 4.98 -1.03 -3.58
CA MET A 11 5.02 -0.35 -2.27
C MET A 11 6.43 0.16 -1.92
N MET A 12 7.48 -0.62 -2.20
CA MET A 12 8.86 -0.18 -2.00
C MET A 12 9.22 1.01 -2.90
N ASN A 13 8.75 1.01 -4.15
CA ASN A 13 8.90 2.13 -5.07
C ASN A 13 8.21 3.38 -4.54
N TYR A 14 6.95 3.26 -4.10
CA TYR A 14 6.17 4.36 -3.55
C TYR A 14 6.77 4.94 -2.27
N ALA A 15 7.22 4.09 -1.35
CA ALA A 15 7.79 4.51 -0.06
C ALA A 15 9.14 5.23 -0.20
N ASN A 16 9.91 4.96 -1.25
CA ASN A 16 11.29 5.46 -1.37
C ASN A 16 11.53 6.31 -2.62
N SER A 17 10.46 6.65 -3.34
CA SER A 17 10.53 7.33 -4.64
C SER A 17 11.58 6.70 -5.57
N THR A 18 11.55 5.37 -5.66
CA THR A 18 12.60 4.56 -6.31
C THR A 18 12.03 3.62 -7.38
N ASP A 19 12.90 2.80 -7.97
CA ASP A 19 12.54 1.73 -8.90
C ASP A 19 13.37 0.49 -8.58
N VAL A 20 12.78 -0.44 -7.83
CA VAL A 20 13.40 -1.69 -7.41
C VAL A 20 13.73 -2.61 -8.58
N TYR A 21 13.00 -2.50 -9.70
CA TYR A 21 13.29 -3.28 -10.91
C TYR A 21 14.56 -2.78 -11.59
N LYS A 22 14.75 -1.46 -11.67
CA LYS A 22 16.01 -0.86 -12.14
C LYS A 22 17.17 -1.17 -11.21
N ILE A 23 16.96 -1.11 -9.88
CA ILE A 23 17.99 -1.49 -8.90
C ILE A 23 18.43 -2.94 -9.14
N TRP A 24 17.48 -3.87 -9.31
CA TRP A 24 17.78 -5.26 -9.62
C TRP A 24 18.51 -5.41 -10.96
N ALA A 25 18.05 -4.75 -12.02
CA ALA A 25 18.70 -4.79 -13.33
C ALA A 25 20.14 -4.26 -13.28
N ASP A 26 20.39 -3.18 -12.53
CA ASP A 26 21.71 -2.60 -12.38
C ASP A 26 22.65 -3.48 -11.56
N MET A 27 22.15 -4.13 -10.52
CA MET A 27 22.90 -5.13 -9.78
C MET A 27 23.38 -6.25 -10.72
N ILE A 28 22.52 -6.73 -11.63
CA ILE A 28 22.90 -7.77 -12.59
C ILE A 28 23.90 -7.25 -13.64
N ALA A 29 23.71 -6.03 -14.16
CA ALA A 29 24.51 -5.50 -15.26
C ALA A 29 25.84 -4.87 -14.83
N PHE A 30 25.89 -4.27 -13.63
CA PHE A 30 26.98 -3.39 -13.20
C PHE A 30 27.49 -3.70 -11.79
N ASP A 31 26.93 -4.69 -11.09
CA ASP A 31 27.24 -5.04 -9.69
C ASP A 31 27.07 -3.85 -8.71
N ARG A 32 26.22 -2.88 -9.07
CA ARG A 32 25.85 -1.73 -8.23
C ARG A 32 24.55 -1.11 -8.73
N SER A 33 23.82 -0.41 -7.87
CA SER A 33 22.70 0.44 -8.30
C SER A 33 23.21 1.76 -8.91
N THR A 34 22.62 2.20 -10.02
CA THR A 34 22.82 3.57 -10.53
C THR A 34 21.69 4.52 -10.14
N LYS A 35 20.73 4.07 -9.33
CA LYS A 35 19.60 4.87 -8.87
C LYS A 35 20.00 5.69 -7.64
N PRO A 36 19.82 7.02 -7.66
CA PRO A 36 19.97 7.82 -6.45
C PRO A 36 18.86 7.50 -5.45
N GLN A 37 19.10 7.81 -4.17
CA GLN A 37 18.06 7.74 -3.15
C GLN A 37 17.00 8.80 -3.41
N GLY A 38 15.73 8.39 -3.42
CA GLY A 38 14.59 9.28 -3.57
C GLY A 38 14.09 9.83 -2.23
N GLU A 39 13.11 10.71 -2.30
CA GLU A 39 12.39 11.18 -1.12
C GLU A 39 11.62 10.02 -0.45
N HIS A 40 11.65 10.00 0.88
CA HIS A 40 11.00 8.99 1.69
C HIS A 40 9.55 9.34 1.99
N PHE A 41 8.67 8.35 1.90
CA PHE A 41 7.26 8.40 2.27
C PHE A 41 6.86 7.13 3.01
N PHE A 42 5.73 7.20 3.71
CA PHE A 42 5.10 6.06 4.37
C PHE A 42 4.05 5.44 3.45
N CYS A 43 4.20 4.15 3.13
CA CYS A 43 3.29 3.43 2.22
C CYS A 43 2.54 2.30 2.95
N PRO A 44 1.34 2.57 3.50
CA PRO A 44 0.54 1.55 4.16
C PRO A 44 -0.19 0.63 3.17
N PHE A 45 -0.39 -0.61 3.61
CA PHE A 45 -1.35 -1.55 3.02
C PHE A 45 -2.47 -1.80 4.03
N ALA A 46 -3.73 -1.61 3.62
CA ALA A 46 -4.89 -1.98 4.42
C ALA A 46 -5.81 -2.93 3.67
N GLY A 47 -6.18 -4.02 4.32
CA GLY A 47 -7.14 -5.00 3.82
C GLY A 47 -8.43 -4.97 4.63
N ARG A 48 -9.57 -4.80 3.96
CA ARG A 48 -10.92 -4.88 4.54
C ARG A 48 -11.61 -6.18 4.13
N ARG A 49 -12.31 -6.82 5.07
CA ARG A 49 -13.11 -8.02 4.82
C ARG A 49 -14.56 -7.67 4.52
N ASP A 50 -15.19 -8.42 3.65
CA ASP A 50 -16.61 -8.23 3.36
C ASP A 50 -17.49 -8.55 4.58
N GLY A 51 -18.66 -7.92 4.63
CA GLY A 51 -19.64 -8.12 5.70
C GLY A 51 -19.25 -7.52 7.06
N LYS A 52 -18.08 -6.87 7.18
CA LYS A 52 -17.71 -6.12 8.37
C LYS A 52 -18.33 -4.71 8.35
N PRO A 53 -18.90 -4.24 9.47
CA PRO A 53 -19.54 -2.93 9.54
C PRO A 53 -18.48 -1.83 9.74
N PHE A 54 -17.70 -1.52 8.71
CA PHE A 54 -16.72 -0.43 8.80
C PHE A 54 -17.39 0.92 9.01
N ALA A 55 -16.80 1.77 9.86
CA ALA A 55 -17.34 3.09 10.19
C ALA A 55 -17.38 4.04 8.98
N LEU A 56 -16.44 3.89 8.06
CA LEU A 56 -16.47 4.54 6.74
C LEU A 56 -16.77 3.48 5.68
N SER A 57 -17.74 3.75 4.81
CA SER A 57 -17.97 2.94 3.61
C SER A 57 -16.74 2.90 2.70
N HIS A 58 -16.76 2.00 1.72
CA HIS A 58 -15.71 1.95 0.70
C HIS A 58 -15.54 3.29 -0.02
N GLU A 59 -16.66 3.90 -0.42
CA GLU A 59 -16.70 5.15 -1.18
C GLU A 59 -16.23 6.34 -0.34
N GLU A 60 -16.67 6.45 0.92
CA GLU A 60 -16.23 7.51 1.83
C GLU A 60 -14.74 7.40 2.14
N PHE A 61 -14.24 6.18 2.38
CA PHE A 61 -12.82 5.95 2.63
C PHE A 61 -11.96 6.29 1.40
N ALA A 62 -12.38 5.84 0.22
CA ALA A 62 -11.69 6.15 -1.04
C ALA A 62 -11.70 7.66 -1.35
N ALA A 63 -12.81 8.35 -1.11
CA ALA A 63 -12.91 9.79 -1.30
C ALA A 63 -12.03 10.57 -0.32
N LYS A 64 -12.02 10.17 0.96
CA LYS A 64 -11.22 10.83 2.01
C LYS A 64 -9.71 10.80 1.72
N TYR A 65 -9.22 9.69 1.18
CA TYR A 65 -7.79 9.48 0.91
C TYR A 65 -7.43 9.52 -0.59
N ALA A 66 -8.29 10.12 -1.42
CA ALA A 66 -8.14 10.07 -2.88
C ALA A 66 -6.78 10.62 -3.37
N ALA A 67 -6.23 11.64 -2.71
CA ALA A 67 -4.95 12.23 -3.08
C ALA A 67 -3.74 11.32 -2.75
N GLN A 68 -3.87 10.48 -1.73
CA GLN A 68 -2.82 9.59 -1.22
C GLN A 68 -2.91 8.18 -1.83
N MET A 69 -4.08 7.80 -2.34
CA MET A 69 -4.34 6.45 -2.87
C MET A 69 -3.49 6.15 -4.11
N ARG A 70 -2.83 4.99 -4.11
CA ARG A 70 -2.04 4.48 -5.24
C ARG A 70 -2.66 3.24 -5.86
N MET A 71 -3.20 2.35 -5.04
CA MET A 71 -3.84 1.13 -5.51
C MET A 71 -5.06 0.83 -4.66
N MET A 72 -6.11 0.36 -5.32
CA MET A 72 -7.36 -0.01 -4.69
C MET A 72 -7.99 -1.12 -5.52
N GLU A 73 -7.96 -2.35 -5.02
CA GLU A 73 -8.38 -3.52 -5.79
C GLU A 73 -9.12 -4.54 -4.93
N ARG A 74 -9.95 -5.33 -5.59
CA ARG A 74 -10.54 -6.53 -5.01
C ARG A 74 -9.55 -7.68 -5.08
N ILE A 75 -9.24 -8.25 -3.92
CA ILE A 75 -8.40 -9.43 -3.83
C ILE A 75 -9.25 -10.65 -4.18
N PRO A 76 -8.79 -11.55 -5.08
CA PRO A 76 -9.48 -12.80 -5.37
C PRO A 76 -9.77 -13.61 -4.11
N ASP A 77 -10.92 -14.30 -4.06
CA ASP A 77 -11.36 -15.05 -2.88
C ASP A 77 -10.31 -16.05 -2.37
N ALA A 78 -9.58 -16.70 -3.28
CA ALA A 78 -8.50 -17.64 -2.97
C ALA A 78 -7.35 -17.01 -2.14
N LEU A 79 -7.20 -15.68 -2.14
CA LEU A 79 -6.17 -14.95 -1.41
C LEU A 79 -6.75 -14.06 -0.29
N ALA A 80 -8.06 -13.81 -0.30
CA ALA A 80 -8.74 -12.86 0.58
C ALA A 80 -8.67 -13.26 2.06
N ASP A 81 -8.59 -14.56 2.37
CA ASP A 81 -8.44 -15.04 3.74
C ASP A 81 -7.19 -14.49 4.43
N ALA A 82 -6.11 -14.24 3.70
CA ALA A 82 -4.87 -13.72 4.26
C ALA A 82 -4.73 -12.19 4.18
N MET A 83 -5.46 -11.55 3.26
CA MET A 83 -5.20 -10.17 2.81
C MET A 83 -6.40 -9.22 2.93
N GLY A 84 -7.60 -9.73 3.23
CA GLY A 84 -8.84 -8.98 3.06
C GLY A 84 -9.38 -9.08 1.63
N ASN A 85 -10.67 -8.84 1.45
CA ASN A 85 -11.36 -8.90 0.16
C ASN A 85 -11.16 -7.61 -0.65
N GLN A 86 -11.08 -6.46 0.04
CA GLN A 86 -10.78 -5.17 -0.56
C GLN A 86 -9.45 -4.66 -0.01
N MET A 87 -8.52 -4.31 -0.90
CA MET A 87 -7.23 -3.76 -0.53
C MET A 87 -7.10 -2.28 -0.89
N TYR A 88 -6.24 -1.60 -0.14
CA TYR A 88 -5.84 -0.22 -0.36
C TYR A 88 -4.34 -0.07 -0.12
N VAL A 89 -3.66 0.62 -1.03
CA VAL A 89 -2.29 1.09 -0.88
C VAL A 89 -2.30 2.59 -1.05
N ALA A 90 -1.75 3.31 -0.09
CA ALA A 90 -1.67 4.76 -0.09
C ALA A 90 -0.24 5.23 0.20
N VAL A 91 0.01 6.54 0.13
CA VAL A 91 1.31 7.16 0.38
C VAL A 91 1.15 8.44 1.16
N PHE A 92 1.90 8.58 2.26
CA PHE A 92 1.84 9.71 3.16
C PHE A 92 3.24 10.30 3.42
N PRO A 93 3.36 11.63 3.57
CA PRO A 93 4.61 12.29 3.94
C PRO A 93 5.02 12.03 5.39
N THR A 94 4.06 11.73 6.28
CA THR A 94 4.32 11.54 7.72
C THR A 94 3.74 10.24 8.25
N GLU A 95 4.32 9.76 9.34
CA GLU A 95 3.86 8.55 10.03
C GLU A 95 2.50 8.79 10.70
N GLU A 96 2.27 9.99 11.22
CA GLU A 96 1.01 10.38 11.85
C GLU A 96 -0.17 10.30 10.88
N GLU A 97 0.00 10.76 9.63
CA GLU A 97 -1.05 10.67 8.61
C GLU A 97 -1.32 9.21 8.19
N MET A 98 -0.27 8.39 8.09
CA MET A 98 -0.39 6.96 7.86
C MET A 98 -1.14 6.25 9.00
N ASN A 99 -0.87 6.61 10.26
CA ASN A 99 -1.55 6.02 11.41
C ASN A 99 -3.03 6.38 11.43
N ALA A 100 -3.37 7.64 11.12
CA ALA A 100 -4.76 8.05 10.92
C ALA A 100 -5.46 7.24 9.82
N PHE A 101 -4.76 6.96 8.71
CA PHE A 101 -5.28 6.08 7.66
C PHE A 101 -5.55 4.66 8.16
N TYR A 102 -4.66 4.07 8.95
CA TYR A 102 -4.88 2.74 9.52
C TYR A 102 -6.10 2.70 10.44
N ASP A 103 -6.23 3.68 11.33
CA ASP A 103 -7.36 3.77 12.26
C ASP A 103 -8.68 3.81 11.49
N ASP A 104 -8.78 4.68 10.49
CA ASP A 104 -9.97 4.78 9.65
C ASP A 104 -10.20 3.54 8.78
N ALA A 105 -9.13 2.87 8.34
CA ALA A 105 -9.22 1.68 7.52
C ALA A 105 -9.82 0.48 8.28
N VAL A 106 -9.60 0.37 9.59
CA VAL A 106 -10.00 -0.83 10.36
C VAL A 106 -11.17 -0.59 11.32
N ARG A 107 -11.50 0.68 11.62
CA ARG A 107 -12.58 1.03 12.55
C ARG A 107 -13.93 0.46 12.09
N CYS A 108 -14.57 -0.30 12.97
CA CYS A 108 -15.92 -0.83 12.78
C CYS A 108 -16.91 -0.18 13.78
N VAL A 109 -18.21 -0.23 13.45
CA VAL A 109 -19.34 0.17 14.32
C VAL A 109 -20.07 -1.03 14.89
#